data_AF-A0A0C9QKV3-F1
#
_entry.id   AF-A0A0C9QKV3-F1
#
_cell.length_a   1.000
_cell.length_b   1.000
_cell.length_c   1.000
_cell.angle_alpha   90.00
_cell.angle_beta   90.00
_cell.angle_gamma   90.00
#
_symmetry.space_group_name_H-M   'P 1'
#
loop_
_entity.id
_entity.type
_entity.pdbx_description
1 polymer ?
#
loop_
_entity_poly.entity_id
_entity_poly.type
_entity_poly.pdbx_seq_one_letter_code
_entity_poly.pdbx_strand_id
1 'polypeptide(L)'
;YSQSGECIVVEYYVVTERVFTKRFESNKTLAEYVIVMFAGVQNLMDTLELGIKVRLLGVTGFDREETQPPFIEESAIAGKNAFQSDKLITTMGNYYCQHAIGFAKDADIIMLITARGMGGLKDDGTFINIAGIALSASVCLCHKVGVALDDSKYNERVDTVAHESMHLLGSPHDGDGPERISLKGSPGAANCSASAGYIMGTRNNQNRFKFSECTKRCVEYLLSKPSASCVYEVCNDFKNK
;
A
#
# COMPACT_ATOMS: atom_id res chain seq x y z
N TYR A 1 8.16 -13.69 17.06
CA TYR A 1 9.56 -13.96 16.69
C TYR A 1 10.29 -12.63 16.60
N SER A 2 10.89 -12.17 17.68
CA SER A 2 11.88 -11.09 17.62
C SER A 2 13.18 -11.67 18.18
N GLN A 3 14.31 -11.46 17.52
CA GLN A 3 15.56 -11.58 18.25
C GLN A 3 15.56 -10.49 19.32
N SER A 4 16.17 -10.76 20.48
CA SER A 4 16.14 -9.83 21.61
C SER A 4 16.67 -8.45 21.19
N GLY A 5 15.77 -7.46 21.07
CA GLY A 5 16.11 -6.08 20.69
C GLY A 5 15.71 -5.64 19.28
N GLU A 6 15.11 -6.51 18.46
CA GLU A 6 14.59 -6.15 17.13
C GLU A 6 13.10 -5.77 17.16
N CYS A 7 12.74 -4.74 16.40
CA CYS A 7 11.40 -4.20 16.23
C CYS A 7 11.00 -4.30 14.75
N ILE A 8 9.72 -4.52 14.47
CA ILE A 8 9.21 -4.51 13.10
C ILE A 8 8.73 -3.10 12.76
N VAL A 9 9.41 -2.45 11.83
CA VAL A 9 9.07 -1.13 11.31
C VAL A 9 8.88 -1.24 9.81
N VAL A 10 7.76 -0.76 9.31
CA VAL A 10 7.52 -0.63 7.88
C VAL A 10 7.62 0.84 7.53
N GLU A 11 8.68 1.18 6.81
CA GLU A 11 8.99 2.53 6.36
C GLU A 11 8.30 2.83 5.03
N TYR A 12 7.50 3.90 5.01
CA TYR A 12 6.71 4.30 3.85
C TYR A 12 7.25 5.56 3.22
N TYR A 13 7.36 5.54 1.89
CA TYR A 13 7.47 6.73 1.06
C TYR A 13 6.16 6.95 0.31
N VAL A 14 5.54 8.11 0.52
CA VAL A 14 4.27 8.44 -0.14
C VAL A 14 4.53 9.37 -1.31
N VAL A 15 3.97 9.04 -2.46
CA VAL A 15 3.98 9.90 -3.64
C VAL A 15 2.55 10.22 -4.07
N THR A 16 2.31 11.42 -4.60
CA THR A 16 0.98 11.81 -5.07
C THR A 16 1.03 12.42 -6.46
N GLU A 17 0.05 12.09 -7.29
CA GLU A 17 -0.06 12.65 -8.64
C GLU A 17 -0.77 14.00 -8.66
N ARG A 18 -0.66 14.69 -9.79
CA ARG A 18 -1.08 16.08 -10.03
C ARG A 18 -2.49 16.39 -9.55
N VAL A 19 -3.47 15.55 -9.85
CA VAL A 19 -4.88 15.79 -9.50
C VAL A 19 -5.06 15.70 -7.99
N PHE A 20 -4.45 14.73 -7.33
CA PHE A 20 -4.47 14.64 -5.87
C PHE A 20 -3.73 15.82 -5.22
N THR A 21 -2.50 16.10 -5.62
CA THR A 21 -1.66 17.15 -5.04
C THR A 21 -2.32 18.53 -5.11
N LYS A 22 -2.99 18.85 -6.23
CA LYS A 22 -3.67 20.14 -6.44
C LYS A 22 -4.88 20.38 -5.51
N ARG A 23 -5.32 19.37 -4.75
CA ARG A 23 -6.35 19.55 -3.72
C ARG A 23 -5.83 20.33 -2.50
N PHE A 24 -4.52 20.45 -2.35
CA PHE A 24 -3.88 21.05 -1.18
C PHE A 24 -3.26 22.39 -1.54
N GLU A 25 -3.34 23.36 -0.63
CA GLU A 25 -2.80 24.72 -0.82
C GLU A 25 -1.27 24.76 -0.77
N SER A 26 -0.66 23.77 -0.10
CA SER A 26 0.79 23.66 0.06
C SER A 26 1.25 22.22 0.31
N ASN A 27 2.55 21.97 0.12
CA ASN A 27 3.18 20.71 0.50
C ASN A 27 3.02 20.40 2.00
N LYS A 28 2.93 21.45 2.85
CA LYS A 28 2.68 21.29 4.28
C LYS A 28 1.29 20.69 4.54
N THR A 29 0.24 21.25 3.93
CA THR A 29 -1.13 20.74 4.10
C THR A 29 -1.31 19.34 3.49
N LEU A 30 -0.60 19.03 2.41
CA LEU A 30 -0.54 17.67 1.87
C LEU A 30 0.11 16.70 2.87
N ALA A 31 1.27 17.07 3.42
CA ALA A 31 1.97 16.24 4.41
C ALA A 31 1.13 16.02 5.67
N GLU A 32 0.46 17.06 6.19
CA GLU A 32 -0.45 16.95 7.34
C GLU A 32 -1.60 15.97 7.07
N TYR A 33 -2.20 16.02 5.89
CA TYR A 33 -3.24 15.08 5.48
C TYR A 33 -2.74 13.63 5.49
N VAL A 34 -1.60 13.39 4.84
CA VAL A 34 -0.97 12.05 4.76
C VAL A 34 -0.54 11.56 6.15
N ILE A 35 -0.02 12.42 7.03
CA ILE A 35 0.34 12.06 8.41
C ILE A 35 -0.90 11.54 9.16
N VAL A 36 -2.02 12.25 9.07
CA VAL A 36 -3.27 11.82 9.74
C VAL A 36 -3.79 10.51 9.11
N MET A 37 -3.68 10.35 7.79
CA MET A 37 -4.03 9.09 7.12
C MET A 37 -3.21 7.92 7.68
N PHE A 38 -1.90 8.08 7.79
CA PHE A 38 -0.99 7.01 8.24
C PHE A 38 -1.08 6.73 9.75
N ALA A 39 -1.49 7.70 10.57
CA ALA A 39 -1.92 7.43 11.94
C ALA A 39 -3.14 6.50 11.98
N GLY A 40 -4.09 6.69 11.05
CA GLY A 40 -5.19 5.76 10.84
C GLY A 40 -4.72 4.37 10.36
N VAL A 41 -3.75 4.32 9.44
CA VAL A 41 -3.20 3.06 8.92
C VAL A 41 -2.56 2.27 10.06
N GLN A 42 -1.76 2.93 10.92
CA GLN A 42 -1.21 2.33 12.13
C GLN A 42 -2.31 1.71 13.01
N ASN A 43 -3.39 2.44 13.28
CA ASN A 43 -4.50 1.92 14.12
C ASN A 43 -5.15 0.65 13.52
N LEU A 44 -5.30 0.58 12.19
CA LEU A 44 -5.83 -0.62 11.54
C LEU A 44 -4.81 -1.76 11.57
N MET A 45 -3.53 -1.49 11.30
CA MET A 45 -2.46 -2.50 11.35
C MET A 45 -2.24 -3.05 12.76
N ASP A 46 -2.43 -2.25 13.81
CA ASP A 46 -2.34 -2.69 15.21
C ASP A 46 -3.35 -3.79 15.54
N THR A 47 -4.46 -3.92 14.79
CA THR A 47 -5.43 -5.01 14.97
C THR A 47 -4.90 -6.40 14.63
N LEU A 48 -3.74 -6.49 13.95
CA LEU A 48 -3.03 -7.75 13.73
C LEU A 48 -2.31 -8.25 15.00
N GLU A 49 -2.04 -7.36 15.96
CA GLU A 49 -1.29 -7.65 17.19
C GLU A 49 0.12 -8.23 16.92
N LEU A 50 0.77 -7.79 15.84
CA LEU A 50 2.12 -8.19 15.45
C LEU A 50 3.21 -7.21 15.90
N GLY A 51 2.84 -6.09 16.52
CA GLY A 51 3.78 -5.05 16.95
C GLY A 51 4.40 -4.25 15.82
N ILE A 52 3.84 -4.31 14.61
CA ILE A 52 4.33 -3.57 13.43
C ILE A 52 4.16 -2.05 13.67
N LYS A 53 5.22 -1.29 13.42
CA LYS A 53 5.21 0.17 13.46
C LYS A 53 5.30 0.74 12.05
N VAL A 54 4.43 1.69 11.77
CA VAL A 54 4.37 2.46 10.52
C VAL A 54 5.21 3.71 10.71
N ARG A 55 6.18 3.92 9.82
CA ARG A 55 7.00 5.13 9.81
C ARG A 55 6.91 5.81 8.44
N LEU A 56 6.55 7.09 8.40
CA LEU A 56 6.61 7.88 7.18
C LEU A 56 8.01 8.47 7.02
N LEU A 57 8.71 8.13 5.94
CA LEU A 57 10.00 8.73 5.59
C LEU A 57 9.83 10.10 4.90
N GLY A 58 8.82 10.22 4.06
CA GLY A 58 8.57 11.45 3.32
C GLY A 58 7.32 11.38 2.45
N VAL A 59 6.88 12.56 2.02
CA VAL A 59 5.75 12.75 1.11
C VAL A 59 6.22 13.64 -0.04
N THR A 60 6.12 13.13 -1.26
CA THR A 60 6.41 13.92 -2.48
C THR A 60 5.14 14.08 -3.28
N GLY A 61 4.65 15.32 -3.33
CA GLY A 61 3.54 15.68 -4.21
C GLY A 61 4.04 16.26 -5.52
N PHE A 62 3.53 15.73 -6.63
CA PHE A 62 3.73 16.33 -7.94
C PHE A 62 2.54 17.22 -8.26
N ASP A 63 2.75 18.52 -8.52
CA ASP A 63 1.71 19.51 -8.84
C ASP A 63 1.68 19.89 -10.32
N ARG A 64 2.69 19.44 -11.08
CA ARG A 64 2.96 19.77 -12.48
C ARG A 64 3.27 18.53 -13.29
N GLU A 65 2.86 18.55 -14.54
CA GLU A 65 3.00 17.41 -15.45
C GLU A 65 4.47 17.11 -15.76
N GLU A 66 5.27 18.17 -15.90
CA GLU A 66 6.69 18.12 -16.26
C GLU A 66 7.58 17.54 -15.14
N THR A 67 7.08 17.54 -13.91
CA THR A 67 7.79 17.01 -12.73
C THR A 67 7.36 15.59 -12.35
N GLN A 68 6.27 15.08 -12.94
CA GLN A 68 5.78 13.75 -12.62
C GLN A 68 6.69 12.67 -13.20
N PRO A 69 6.87 11.55 -12.48
CA PRO A 69 7.46 10.35 -13.05
C PRO A 69 6.67 9.89 -14.28
N PRO A 70 7.36 9.38 -15.31
CA PRO A 70 6.73 9.02 -16.59
C PRO A 70 5.66 7.93 -16.45
N PHE A 71 5.79 7.04 -15.46
CA PHE A 71 4.82 5.96 -15.22
C PHE A 71 3.38 6.46 -14.99
N ILE A 72 3.20 7.71 -14.53
CA ILE A 72 1.88 8.31 -14.30
C ILE A 72 1.13 8.45 -15.62
N GLU A 73 1.67 9.24 -16.56
CA GLU A 73 0.97 9.50 -17.82
C GLU A 73 1.11 8.35 -18.82
N GLU A 74 2.17 7.52 -18.74
CA GLU A 74 2.23 6.26 -19.49
C GLU A 74 1.05 5.34 -19.17
N SER A 75 0.53 5.40 -17.94
CA SER A 75 -0.57 4.55 -17.48
C SER A 75 -1.95 5.19 -17.63
N ALA A 76 -2.02 6.44 -18.10
CA ALA A 76 -3.27 7.17 -18.31
C ALA A 76 -4.11 6.54 -19.42
N ILE A 77 -5.43 6.50 -19.21
CA ILE A 77 -6.38 6.15 -20.27
C ILE A 77 -6.71 7.41 -21.06
N ALA A 78 -6.40 7.39 -22.37
CA ALA A 78 -6.67 8.52 -23.26
C ALA A 78 -8.14 8.98 -23.16
N GLY A 79 -8.34 10.29 -22.99
CA GLY A 79 -9.66 10.91 -22.89
C GLY A 79 -10.43 10.61 -21.59
N LYS A 80 -9.80 9.99 -20.58
CA LYS A 80 -10.40 9.74 -19.27
C LYS A 80 -9.51 10.25 -18.14
N ASN A 81 -10.11 10.73 -17.06
CA ASN A 81 -9.40 11.05 -15.82
C ASN A 81 -9.12 9.79 -15.00
N ALA A 82 -8.45 8.80 -15.62
CA ALA A 82 -8.22 7.50 -15.04
C ALA A 82 -6.95 6.82 -15.54
N PHE A 83 -6.52 5.77 -14.84
CA PHE A 83 -5.39 4.91 -15.19
C PHE A 83 -5.83 3.48 -15.52
N GLN A 84 -5.07 2.81 -16.38
CA GLN A 84 -5.12 1.34 -16.46
C GLN A 84 -4.38 0.77 -15.25
N SER A 85 -5.07 0.10 -14.35
CA SER A 85 -4.50 -0.35 -13.06
C SER A 85 -3.26 -1.23 -13.22
N ASP A 86 -3.35 -2.23 -14.10
CA ASP A 86 -2.27 -3.21 -14.29
C ASP A 86 -1.03 -2.57 -14.92
N LYS A 87 -1.26 -1.62 -15.83
CA LYS A 87 -0.19 -0.83 -16.45
C LYS A 87 0.45 0.11 -15.41
N LEU A 88 -0.36 0.75 -14.57
CA LEU A 88 0.11 1.66 -13.52
C LEU A 88 1.01 0.95 -12.51
N ILE A 89 0.55 -0.15 -11.93
CA ILE A 89 1.33 -0.86 -10.92
C ILE A 89 2.63 -1.44 -11.51
N THR A 90 2.58 -1.94 -12.74
CA THR A 90 3.74 -2.53 -13.44
C THR A 90 4.78 -1.46 -13.79
N THR A 91 4.36 -0.35 -14.40
CA THR A 91 5.29 0.73 -14.79
C THR A 91 5.85 1.47 -13.58
N MET A 92 5.06 1.68 -12.53
CA MET A 92 5.52 2.23 -11.25
C MET A 92 6.58 1.33 -10.60
N GLY A 93 6.32 0.02 -10.54
CA GLY A 93 7.28 -0.95 -10.02
C GLY A 93 8.59 -0.96 -10.80
N ASN A 94 8.52 -0.98 -12.14
CA ASN A 94 9.71 -0.92 -13.00
C ASN A 94 10.49 0.39 -12.82
N TYR A 95 9.79 1.52 -12.71
CA TYR A 95 10.40 2.82 -12.50
C TYR A 95 11.22 2.85 -11.20
N TYR A 96 10.63 2.44 -10.07
CA TYR A 96 11.34 2.46 -8.79
C TYR A 96 12.41 1.37 -8.67
N CYS A 97 12.31 0.25 -9.41
CA CYS A 97 13.42 -0.68 -9.53
C CYS A 97 14.66 -0.07 -10.20
N GLN A 98 14.47 0.86 -11.14
CA GLN A 98 15.55 1.52 -11.88
C GLN A 98 16.00 2.85 -11.25
N HIS A 99 15.12 3.50 -10.49
CA HIS A 99 15.32 4.88 -9.98
C HIS A 99 15.10 4.98 -8.47
N ALA A 100 15.56 3.98 -7.71
CA ALA A 100 15.52 3.99 -6.25
C ALA A 100 16.57 4.98 -5.68
N ILE A 101 16.19 6.24 -5.53
CA ILE A 101 16.99 7.31 -4.91
C ILE A 101 16.23 7.97 -3.75
N GLY A 102 16.97 8.55 -2.78
CA GLY A 102 16.38 9.20 -1.61
C GLY A 102 15.40 8.28 -0.87
N PHE A 103 14.24 8.81 -0.47
CA PHE A 103 13.22 8.05 0.26
C PHE A 103 12.75 6.78 -0.47
N ALA A 104 12.75 6.75 -1.82
CA ALA A 104 12.37 5.55 -2.56
C ALA A 104 13.36 4.39 -2.38
N LYS A 105 14.64 4.71 -2.15
CA LYS A 105 15.67 3.72 -1.84
C LYS A 105 15.44 3.12 -0.47
N ASP A 106 15.23 4.00 0.51
CA ASP A 106 15.22 3.66 1.93
C ASP A 106 13.88 3.04 2.37
N ALA A 107 12.75 3.42 1.77
CA ALA A 107 11.43 2.91 2.14
C ALA A 107 11.28 1.41 1.90
N ASP A 108 10.47 0.74 2.72
CA ASP A 108 10.03 -0.64 2.55
C ASP A 108 8.80 -0.76 1.64
N ILE A 109 7.99 0.30 1.59
CA ILE A 109 6.81 0.43 0.72
C ILE A 109 6.76 1.84 0.11
N ILE A 110 6.49 1.92 -1.18
CA ILE A 110 6.17 3.16 -1.88
C ILE A 110 4.68 3.16 -2.24
N MET A 111 3.93 4.09 -1.66
CA MET A 111 2.48 4.20 -1.86
C MET A 111 2.14 5.42 -2.71
N LEU A 112 1.54 5.20 -3.88
CA LEU A 112 0.95 6.26 -4.68
C LEU A 112 -0.47 6.54 -4.20
N ILE A 113 -0.76 7.79 -3.86
CA ILE A 113 -2.14 8.24 -3.61
C ILE A 113 -2.59 9.07 -4.82
N THR A 114 -3.75 8.73 -5.38
CA THR A 114 -4.30 9.40 -6.56
C THR A 114 -5.77 9.78 -6.37
N ALA A 115 -6.19 10.88 -7.00
CA ALA A 115 -7.61 11.25 -7.13
C ALA A 115 -8.19 10.87 -8.51
N ARG A 116 -7.35 10.32 -9.41
CA ARG A 116 -7.77 9.78 -10.71
C ARG A 116 -8.25 8.35 -10.52
N GLY A 117 -9.36 7.99 -11.16
CA GLY A 117 -9.83 6.59 -11.11
C GLY A 117 -8.77 5.62 -11.63
N MET A 118 -8.81 4.36 -11.23
CA MET A 118 -7.92 3.34 -11.79
C MET A 118 -8.67 2.02 -11.94
N GLY A 119 -8.34 1.28 -12.99
CA GLY A 119 -8.99 -0.01 -13.25
C GLY A 119 -8.92 -0.41 -14.72
N GLY A 120 -9.93 -1.13 -15.18
CA GLY A 120 -9.96 -1.71 -16.52
C GLY A 120 -11.12 -1.20 -17.38
N LEU A 121 -10.98 -1.35 -18.70
CA LEU A 121 -12.08 -1.18 -19.64
C LEU A 121 -12.63 -2.56 -20.00
N LYS A 122 -13.96 -2.70 -19.98
CA LYS A 122 -14.65 -3.83 -20.58
C LYS A 122 -14.64 -3.69 -22.11
N ASP A 123 -14.98 -4.78 -22.81
CA ASP A 123 -15.08 -4.82 -24.28
C ASP A 123 -16.06 -3.79 -24.84
N ASP A 124 -17.09 -3.41 -24.07
CA ASP A 124 -18.09 -2.40 -24.43
C ASP A 124 -17.63 -0.94 -24.15
N GLY A 125 -16.39 -0.75 -23.66
CA GLY A 125 -15.84 0.55 -23.30
C GLY A 125 -16.21 1.05 -21.89
N THR A 126 -16.95 0.26 -21.11
CA THR A 126 -17.29 0.59 -19.71
C THR A 126 -16.05 0.52 -18.83
N PHE A 127 -15.78 1.59 -18.09
CA PHE A 127 -14.68 1.65 -17.13
C PHE A 127 -15.12 1.07 -15.78
N ILE A 128 -14.35 0.10 -15.27
CA ILE A 128 -14.55 -0.50 -13.96
C ILE A 128 -13.45 -0.01 -13.03
N ASN A 129 -13.86 0.79 -12.05
CA ASN A 129 -12.95 1.40 -11.08
C ASN A 129 -12.64 0.43 -9.94
N ILE A 130 -11.38 0.42 -9.49
CA ILE A 130 -10.93 -0.26 -8.27
C ILE A 130 -10.41 0.78 -7.28
N ALA A 131 -10.47 0.46 -5.99
CA ALA A 131 -10.03 1.37 -4.94
C ALA A 131 -8.51 1.33 -4.71
N GLY A 132 -7.88 0.18 -4.92
CA GLY A 132 -6.47 -0.05 -4.62
C GLY A 132 -5.87 -1.13 -5.52
N ILE A 133 -4.55 -1.12 -5.68
CA ILE A 133 -3.78 -2.22 -6.27
C ILE A 133 -2.36 -2.22 -5.70
N ALA A 134 -1.81 -3.40 -5.44
CA ALA A 134 -0.44 -3.54 -4.97
C ALA A 134 0.22 -4.81 -5.51
N LEU A 135 1.56 -4.82 -5.51
CA LEU A 135 2.32 -6.01 -5.84
C LEU A 135 2.40 -6.96 -4.63
N SER A 136 2.00 -8.21 -4.85
CA SER A 136 1.88 -9.21 -3.80
C SER A 136 3.24 -9.59 -3.21
N ALA A 137 3.34 -9.60 -1.88
CA ALA A 137 4.51 -10.04 -1.13
C ALA A 137 5.83 -9.36 -1.54
N SER A 138 5.77 -8.12 -2.03
CA SER A 138 6.94 -7.42 -2.59
C SER A 138 7.63 -6.44 -1.63
N VAL A 139 7.26 -6.41 -0.35
CA VAL A 139 8.03 -5.67 0.67
C VAL A 139 9.51 -6.04 0.59
N CYS A 140 10.39 -5.05 0.80
CA CYS A 140 11.85 -5.18 0.63
C CYS A 140 12.36 -5.48 -0.79
N LEU A 141 11.49 -5.74 -1.77
CA LEU A 141 11.90 -5.91 -3.16
C LEU A 141 11.95 -4.54 -3.87
N CYS A 142 12.58 -4.48 -5.03
CA CYS A 142 12.70 -3.21 -5.76
C CYS A 142 11.34 -2.66 -6.25
N HIS A 143 10.35 -3.54 -6.46
CA HIS A 143 8.99 -3.22 -6.89
C HIS A 143 7.99 -3.24 -5.72
N LYS A 144 8.42 -2.72 -4.57
CA LYS A 144 7.65 -2.56 -3.33
C LYS A 144 6.59 -1.45 -3.41
N VAL A 145 5.71 -1.52 -4.41
CA VAL A 145 4.79 -0.43 -4.77
C VAL A 145 3.32 -0.80 -4.55
N GLY A 146 2.53 0.18 -4.12
CA GLY A 146 1.07 0.11 -4.05
C GLY A 146 0.43 1.42 -4.50
N VAL A 147 -0.85 1.38 -4.86
CA VAL A 147 -1.65 2.52 -5.27
C VAL A 147 -2.96 2.52 -4.51
N ALA A 148 -3.36 3.67 -3.97
CA ALA A 148 -4.66 3.88 -3.34
C ALA A 148 -5.38 5.06 -4.00
N LEU A 149 -6.64 4.85 -4.36
CA LEU A 149 -7.57 5.89 -4.79
C LEU A 149 -8.08 6.63 -3.56
N ASP A 150 -7.87 7.95 -3.54
CA ASP A 150 -8.48 8.89 -2.63
C ASP A 150 -9.07 10.07 -3.40
N ASP A 151 -10.39 9.97 -3.62
CA ASP A 151 -11.26 10.99 -4.19
C ASP A 151 -12.03 11.79 -3.12
N SER A 152 -11.80 11.50 -1.84
CA SER A 152 -12.52 12.04 -0.69
C SER A 152 -11.84 13.27 -0.11
N LYS A 153 -12.58 14.23 0.46
CA LYS A 153 -11.97 15.42 1.10
C LYS A 153 -11.41 15.15 2.50
N TYR A 154 -11.73 14.01 3.09
CA TYR A 154 -11.28 13.56 4.41
C TYR A 154 -10.60 12.20 4.27
N ASN A 155 -9.79 11.79 5.27
CA ASN A 155 -9.07 10.51 5.29
C ASN A 155 -10.01 9.28 5.35
N GLU A 156 -10.89 9.12 4.37
CA GLU A 156 -11.88 8.04 4.26
C GLU A 156 -11.31 6.79 3.62
N ARG A 157 -10.05 6.83 3.16
CA ARG A 157 -9.36 5.76 2.41
C ARG A 157 -8.17 5.16 3.15
N VAL A 158 -8.10 5.38 4.46
CA VAL A 158 -7.13 4.77 5.38
C VAL A 158 -7.14 3.25 5.27
N ASP A 159 -8.33 2.69 5.18
CA ASP A 159 -8.61 1.27 4.94
C ASP A 159 -8.04 0.76 3.61
N THR A 160 -8.10 1.55 2.53
CA THR A 160 -7.53 1.17 1.25
C THR A 160 -6.01 1.08 1.34
N VAL A 161 -5.35 2.09 1.92
CA VAL A 161 -3.89 2.05 2.12
C VAL A 161 -3.50 0.86 3.02
N ALA A 162 -4.25 0.61 4.09
CA ALA A 162 -4.00 -0.53 4.96
C ALA A 162 -4.21 -1.88 4.24
N HIS A 163 -5.25 -1.99 3.40
CA HIS A 163 -5.52 -3.17 2.56
C HIS A 163 -4.37 -3.45 1.59
N GLU A 164 -3.95 -2.44 0.83
CA GLU A 164 -2.85 -2.59 -0.13
C GLU A 164 -1.51 -2.89 0.56
N SER A 165 -1.31 -2.35 1.76
CA SER A 165 -0.14 -2.68 2.59
C SER A 165 -0.13 -4.16 3.00
N MET A 166 -1.29 -4.79 3.23
CA MET A 166 -1.35 -6.23 3.53
C MET A 166 -1.01 -7.10 2.33
N HIS A 167 -1.37 -6.70 1.11
CA HIS A 167 -0.92 -7.39 -0.12
C HIS A 167 0.60 -7.36 -0.24
N LEU A 168 1.21 -6.19 -0.02
CA LEU A 168 2.67 -6.02 0.00
C LEU A 168 3.34 -6.86 1.09
N LEU A 169 2.67 -7.00 2.24
CA LEU A 169 3.08 -7.85 3.36
C LEU A 169 2.64 -9.33 3.21
N GLY A 170 2.17 -9.73 2.03
CA GLY A 170 2.01 -11.13 1.65
C GLY A 170 0.67 -11.79 2.01
N SER A 171 -0.35 -11.02 2.38
CA SER A 171 -1.72 -11.52 2.53
C SER A 171 -2.50 -11.39 1.23
N PRO A 172 -3.25 -12.41 0.78
CA PRO A 172 -4.26 -12.27 -0.25
C PRO A 172 -5.56 -11.74 0.38
N HIS A 173 -6.64 -11.70 -0.41
CA HIS A 173 -7.99 -11.50 0.13
C HIS A 173 -8.44 -12.67 1.00
N ASP A 174 -9.29 -12.39 1.98
CA ASP A 174 -9.97 -13.44 2.75
C ASP A 174 -10.79 -14.32 1.80
N GLY A 175 -10.59 -15.63 1.86
CA GLY A 175 -11.23 -16.62 0.99
C GLY A 175 -10.34 -17.10 -0.15
N ASP A 176 -9.22 -16.41 -0.43
CA ASP A 176 -8.28 -16.78 -1.47
C ASP A 176 -7.23 -17.79 -0.98
N GLY A 177 -6.86 -18.73 -1.85
CA GLY A 177 -5.81 -19.71 -1.60
C GLY A 177 -4.39 -19.15 -1.78
N PRO A 178 -3.36 -19.93 -1.41
CA PRO A 178 -1.96 -19.51 -1.51
C PRO A 178 -1.48 -19.26 -2.95
N GLU A 179 -2.16 -19.81 -3.96
CA GLU A 179 -1.89 -19.57 -5.38
C GLU A 179 -2.07 -18.11 -5.82
N ARG A 180 -2.75 -17.30 -5.00
CA ARG A 180 -2.95 -15.86 -5.24
C ARG A 180 -1.80 -14.98 -4.76
N ILE A 181 -0.78 -15.59 -4.14
CA ILE A 181 0.33 -14.87 -3.51
C ILE A 181 1.63 -15.26 -4.19
N SER A 182 2.47 -14.28 -4.52
CA SER A 182 3.80 -14.51 -5.07
C SER A 182 4.83 -14.93 -4.01
N LEU A 183 4.43 -15.78 -3.06
CA LEU A 183 5.26 -16.22 -1.93
C LEU A 183 5.10 -17.73 -1.69
N LYS A 184 6.11 -18.49 -2.09
CA LYS A 184 6.11 -19.96 -1.96
C LYS A 184 5.91 -20.39 -0.50
N GLY A 185 4.94 -21.28 -0.30
CA GLY A 185 4.61 -21.86 1.00
C GLY A 185 3.78 -20.96 1.92
N SER A 186 3.30 -19.81 1.41
CA SER A 186 2.32 -19.00 2.14
C SER A 186 1.10 -19.84 2.52
N PRO A 187 0.50 -19.63 3.71
CA PRO A 187 -0.69 -20.37 4.11
C PRO A 187 -1.95 -20.01 3.31
N GLY A 188 -1.98 -18.85 2.63
CA GLY A 188 -3.21 -18.32 2.03
C GLY A 188 -4.26 -17.92 3.07
N ALA A 189 -5.42 -17.49 2.60
CA ALA A 189 -6.53 -17.05 3.45
C ALA A 189 -7.87 -17.75 3.15
N ALA A 190 -7.84 -18.91 2.47
CA ALA A 190 -9.03 -19.69 2.12
C ALA A 190 -9.88 -20.11 3.33
N ASN A 191 -9.27 -20.21 4.52
CA ASN A 191 -9.95 -20.58 5.76
C ASN A 191 -10.70 -19.42 6.43
N CYS A 192 -10.52 -18.17 5.97
CA CYS A 192 -11.26 -17.01 6.45
C CYS A 192 -12.26 -16.58 5.39
N SER A 193 -13.55 -16.62 5.69
CA SER A 193 -14.56 -16.27 4.69
C SER A 193 -14.51 -14.78 4.34
N ALA A 194 -14.52 -14.45 3.05
CA ALA A 194 -14.66 -13.08 2.56
C ALA A 194 -15.88 -12.35 3.17
N SER A 195 -17.00 -13.07 3.40
CA SER A 195 -18.23 -12.52 3.95
C SER A 195 -18.19 -12.25 5.46
N ALA A 196 -17.14 -12.73 6.15
CA ALA A 196 -16.88 -12.36 7.54
C ALA A 196 -16.59 -10.85 7.70
N GLY A 197 -16.23 -10.18 6.59
CA GLY A 197 -16.31 -8.72 6.47
C GLY A 197 -15.16 -7.96 7.13
N TYR A 198 -13.98 -8.57 7.20
CA TYR A 198 -12.72 -7.89 7.53
C TYR A 198 -12.22 -7.02 6.38
N ILE A 199 -11.15 -6.26 6.61
CA ILE A 199 -10.55 -5.34 5.61
C ILE A 199 -10.13 -6.07 4.32
N MET A 200 -9.63 -7.31 4.43
CA MET A 200 -9.24 -8.13 3.27
C MET A 200 -10.41 -8.91 2.64
N GLY A 201 -11.64 -8.70 3.10
CA GLY A 201 -12.85 -9.33 2.58
C GLY A 201 -13.90 -8.30 2.11
N THR A 202 -15.18 -8.63 2.29
CA THR A 202 -16.33 -7.83 1.83
C THR A 202 -16.64 -6.59 2.68
N ARG A 203 -16.00 -6.46 3.85
CA ARG A 203 -16.16 -5.34 4.80
C ARG A 203 -17.60 -5.09 5.28
N ASN A 204 -17.93 -5.58 6.48
CA ASN A 204 -19.24 -5.37 7.11
C ASN A 204 -19.14 -4.45 8.35
N ASN A 205 -20.28 -4.06 8.92
CA ASN A 205 -20.32 -3.15 10.06
C ASN A 205 -19.56 -3.63 11.32
N GLN A 206 -19.33 -4.94 11.47
CA GLN A 206 -18.68 -5.51 12.64
C GLN A 206 -17.16 -5.53 12.48
N ASN A 207 -16.66 -5.88 11.29
CA ASN A 207 -15.26 -6.21 11.05
C ASN A 207 -14.53 -5.27 10.08
N ARG A 208 -15.22 -4.27 9.48
CA ARG A 208 -14.65 -3.34 8.47
C ARG A 208 -13.40 -2.56 8.89
N PHE A 209 -13.03 -2.57 10.17
CA PHE A 209 -11.86 -1.89 10.74
C PHE A 209 -10.83 -2.84 11.35
N LYS A 210 -10.88 -4.13 11.02
CA LYS A 210 -9.96 -5.15 11.54
C LYS A 210 -9.49 -6.07 10.43
N PHE A 211 -8.34 -6.70 10.65
CA PHE A 211 -7.84 -7.79 9.82
C PHE A 211 -8.25 -9.15 10.38
N SER A 212 -8.32 -10.15 9.51
CA SER A 212 -8.65 -11.51 9.90
C SER A 212 -7.41 -12.22 10.47
N GLU A 213 -7.66 -13.32 11.17
CA GLU A 213 -6.59 -14.22 11.62
C GLU A 213 -5.80 -14.82 10.43
N CYS A 214 -6.42 -14.97 9.25
CA CYS A 214 -5.69 -15.44 8.07
C CYS A 214 -4.74 -14.38 7.52
N THR A 215 -5.16 -13.11 7.49
CA THR A 215 -4.26 -11.99 7.16
C THR A 215 -3.06 -11.99 8.09
N LYS A 216 -3.29 -12.12 9.40
CA LYS A 216 -2.22 -12.20 10.41
C LYS A 216 -1.22 -13.31 10.10
N ARG A 217 -1.69 -14.53 9.84
CA ARG A 217 -0.82 -15.68 9.55
C ARG A 217 -0.03 -15.54 8.25
N CYS A 218 -0.61 -14.96 7.22
CA CYS A 218 0.10 -14.67 5.97
C CYS A 218 1.23 -13.66 6.19
N VAL A 219 0.95 -12.59 6.93
CA VAL A 219 1.95 -11.56 7.28
C VAL A 219 3.06 -12.15 8.15
N GLU A 220 2.72 -12.91 9.20
CA GLU A 220 3.70 -13.64 10.02
C GLU A 220 4.59 -14.56 9.18
N TYR A 221 3.99 -15.25 8.21
CA TYR A 221 4.74 -16.14 7.33
C TYR A 221 5.76 -15.36 6.49
N LEU A 222 5.39 -14.23 5.88
CA LEU A 222 6.32 -13.40 5.12
C LEU A 222 7.42 -12.82 6.04
N LEU A 223 7.03 -12.30 7.21
CA LEU A 223 7.96 -11.77 8.21
C LEU A 223 8.96 -12.82 8.70
N SER A 224 8.62 -14.11 8.63
CA SER A 224 9.56 -15.21 8.92
C SER A 224 10.62 -15.44 7.85
N LYS A 225 10.52 -14.80 6.67
CA LYS A 225 11.40 -15.03 5.52
C LYS A 225 12.53 -14.02 5.45
N PRO A 226 13.72 -14.45 4.94
CA PRO A 226 14.81 -13.52 4.65
C PRO A 226 14.44 -12.40 3.67
N SER A 227 13.43 -12.61 2.82
CA SER A 227 12.93 -11.59 1.89
C SER A 227 12.25 -10.41 2.58
N ALA A 228 11.90 -10.52 3.86
CA ALA A 228 11.32 -9.45 4.66
C ALA A 228 12.32 -8.83 5.64
N SER A 229 13.63 -9.01 5.46
CA SER A 229 14.63 -8.56 6.44
C SER A 229 14.71 -7.04 6.61
N CYS A 230 14.31 -6.26 5.60
CA CYS A 230 14.41 -4.80 5.64
C CYS A 230 13.53 -4.15 6.73
N VAL A 231 12.40 -4.79 7.09
CA VAL A 231 11.47 -4.24 8.09
C VAL A 231 11.90 -4.49 9.53
N TYR A 232 13.03 -5.17 9.77
CA TYR A 232 13.55 -5.41 11.11
C TYR A 232 14.62 -4.38 11.47
N GLU A 233 14.35 -3.60 12.51
CA GLU A 233 15.24 -2.56 13.01
C GLU A 233 15.65 -2.80 14.46
N VAL A 234 16.76 -2.20 14.89
CA VAL A 234 17.15 -2.18 16.30
C VAL A 234 16.24 -1.22 17.06
N CYS A 235 15.50 -1.73 18.06
CA CYS A 235 14.46 -0.99 18.80
C CYS A 235 14.92 0.31 19.51
N ASN A 236 16.22 0.61 19.58
CA ASN A 236 16.72 1.81 20.27
C ASN A 236 16.72 3.07 19.40
N ASP A 237 16.46 2.95 18.09
CA ASP A 237 16.47 4.10 17.16
C ASP A 237 15.24 5.02 17.30
N PHE A 238 14.20 4.64 18.07
CA PHE A 238 13.04 5.51 18.32
C PHE A 238 13.31 6.68 19.27
N LYS A 239 14.50 6.77 19.88
CA LYS A 239 14.83 7.86 20.81
C LYS A 239 15.56 9.04 20.16
N ASN A 240 16.09 8.92 18.94
CA ASN A 240 17.04 9.90 18.37
C ASN A 240 16.91 10.14 16.85
N LYS A 241 15.70 10.16 16.28
CA LYS A 241 15.46 10.72 14.94
C LYS A 241 14.16 11.52 14.92
#